data_AF-A0A4S0JSB7-F1
#
_entry.id   AF-A0A4S0JSB7-F1
#
_cell.length_a   1.000
_cell.length_b   1.000
_cell.length_c   1.000
_cell.angle_alpha   90.00
_cell.angle_beta   90.00
_cell.angle_gamma   90.00
#
_symmetry.space_group_name_H-M   'P 1'
#
loop_
_entity.id
_entity.type
_entity.pdbx_description
1 polymer ?
#
loop_
_entity_poly.entity_id
_entity_poly.type
_entity_poly.pdbx_seq_one_letter_code
_entity_poly.pdbx_strand_id
1 'polypeptide(L)'
;LPASIAVAQEAVGPDPLSALCGGGQSNASICLSATLPAATSQTLQNWMSPDVGAAWRAGYKGKGVTITIVDDFSSTSKFSGNFGIGTQTQRHGEWTREEASMIAPLATIRSKDFSTSSSVALAPG
;
A
#
# COMPACT_ATOMS: atom_id res chain seq x y z
N LEU A 1 -37.12 1.07 -7.13
CA LEU A 1 -36.61 2.32 -7.74
C LEU A 1 -35.13 2.42 -7.40
N PRO A 2 -34.19 2.30 -8.34
CA PRO A 2 -32.78 2.56 -8.04
C PRO A 2 -32.52 4.07 -8.19
N ALA A 3 -31.91 4.67 -7.16
CA ALA A 3 -31.39 6.02 -7.22
C ALA A 3 -29.98 5.98 -7.82
N SER A 4 -29.80 6.63 -8.96
CA SER A 4 -28.49 6.88 -9.58
C SER A 4 -27.64 7.71 -8.63
N ILE A 5 -26.52 7.16 -8.16
CA ILE A 5 -25.50 7.95 -7.47
C ILE A 5 -24.60 8.53 -8.54
N ALA A 6 -24.72 9.84 -8.75
CA ALA A 6 -23.82 10.63 -9.57
C ALA A 6 -22.40 10.54 -8.98
N VAL A 7 -21.44 10.17 -9.82
CA VAL A 7 -20.02 10.32 -9.51
C VAL A 7 -19.71 11.82 -9.54
N ALA A 8 -19.57 12.42 -8.37
CA ALA A 8 -18.95 13.73 -8.25
C ALA A 8 -17.45 13.54 -8.52
N GLN A 9 -17.04 13.87 -9.74
CA GLN A 9 -15.64 13.93 -10.12
C GLN A 9 -15.08 15.18 -9.43
N GLU A 10 -14.37 14.97 -8.32
CA GLU A 10 -13.69 16.02 -7.59
C GLU A 10 -12.68 16.67 -8.54
N ALA A 11 -12.96 17.91 -8.92
CA ALA A 11 -12.09 18.71 -9.75
C ALA A 11 -10.77 18.88 -8.99
N VAL A 12 -9.73 18.21 -9.46
CA VAL A 12 -8.35 18.42 -9.05
C VAL A 12 -8.05 19.90 -9.30
N GLY A 13 -8.07 20.69 -8.22
CA GLY A 13 -7.54 22.05 -8.22
C GLY A 13 -6.06 22.02 -8.57
N PRO A 14 -5.51 23.11 -9.13
CA PRO A 14 -4.13 23.10 -9.62
C PRO A 14 -3.16 22.79 -8.47
N ASP A 15 -2.42 21.69 -8.61
CA ASP A 15 -1.41 21.26 -7.65
C ASP A 15 -0.38 22.39 -7.43
N PRO A 16 -0.07 22.77 -6.17
CA PRO A 16 0.88 23.85 -5.87
C PRO A 16 2.34 23.51 -6.27
N LEU A 17 2.57 22.33 -6.88
CA LEU A 17 3.86 21.88 -7.37
C LEU A 17 3.99 21.93 -8.91
N SER A 18 2.95 22.34 -9.65
CA SER A 18 3.06 22.60 -11.10
C SER A 18 3.83 23.89 -11.45
N ALA A 19 4.29 24.65 -10.45
CA ALA A 19 4.96 25.93 -10.65
C ALA A 19 6.43 25.91 -10.18
N LEU A 20 7.25 25.06 -10.79
CA LEU A 20 8.72 25.21 -10.77
C LEU A 20 9.21 25.47 -12.20
N CYS A 21 8.66 26.52 -12.83
CA CYS A 21 9.24 27.12 -14.03
C CYS A 21 10.17 28.25 -13.59
N GLY A 22 11.46 27.95 -13.46
CA GLY A 22 12.47 28.98 -13.21
C GLY A 22 12.53 29.94 -14.40
N GLY A 23 12.20 31.21 -14.16
CA GLY A 23 12.35 32.29 -15.13
C GLY A 23 13.82 32.54 -15.44
N GLY A 24 14.29 32.07 -16.59
CA GLY A 24 15.60 32.37 -17.15
C GLY A 24 15.43 32.63 -18.65
N GLN A 25 15.75 33.85 -19.07
CA GLN A 25 15.55 34.36 -20.43
C GLN A 25 16.25 33.49 -21.49
N SER A 26 15.49 32.64 -22.18
CA SER A 26 15.70 32.17 -23.56
C SER A 26 14.51 31.29 -23.94
N ASN A 27 14.02 31.40 -25.17
CA ASN A 27 12.79 30.80 -25.69
C ASN A 27 12.76 29.25 -25.73
N ALA A 28 12.79 28.58 -24.59
CA ALA A 28 12.43 27.19 -24.45
C ALA A 28 12.11 26.88 -22.98
N SER A 29 10.84 27.06 -22.59
CA SER A 29 10.34 26.42 -21.37
C SER A 29 10.33 24.91 -21.62
N ILE A 30 11.39 24.22 -21.21
CA ILE A 30 11.45 22.77 -21.21
C ILE A 30 10.62 22.30 -20.01
N CYS A 31 9.32 22.18 -20.21
CA CYS A 31 8.46 21.46 -19.26
C CYS A 31 8.84 19.99 -19.37
N LEU A 32 9.75 19.52 -18.51
CA LEU A 32 9.98 18.10 -18.32
C LEU A 32 8.68 17.53 -17.73
N SER A 33 7.84 16.97 -18.60
CA SER A 33 6.71 16.14 -18.19
C SER A 33 7.27 14.87 -17.57
N ALA A 34 7.61 14.95 -16.28
CA ALA A 34 7.88 13.76 -15.49
C ALA A 34 6.54 13.03 -15.37
N THR A 35 6.35 11.98 -16.17
CA THR A 35 5.29 11.00 -15.94
C THR A 35 5.58 10.34 -14.60
N LEU A 36 5.04 10.92 -13.53
CA LEU A 36 5.07 10.27 -12.23
C LEU A 36 4.30 8.96 -12.40
N PRO A 37 4.85 7.81 -12.00
CA PRO A 37 4.11 6.57 -12.01
C PRO A 37 2.82 6.80 -11.23
N ALA A 38 1.68 6.57 -11.88
CA ALA A 38 0.38 6.67 -11.25
C ALA A 38 0.43 5.82 -9.98
N ALA A 39 0.22 6.46 -8.82
CA ALA A 39 0.12 5.73 -7.57
C ALA A 39 -0.96 4.66 -7.75
N THR A 40 -0.62 3.39 -7.58
CA THR A 40 -1.62 2.33 -7.55
C THR A 40 -2.60 2.68 -6.43
N SER A 41 -3.85 2.96 -6.82
CA SER A 41 -4.88 3.28 -5.85
C SER A 41 -5.28 1.98 -5.17
N GLN A 42 -4.90 1.84 -3.90
CA GLN A 42 -5.19 0.64 -3.12
C GLN A 42 -6.69 0.59 -2.83
N THR A 43 -7.32 -0.51 -3.24
CA THR A 43 -8.74 -0.77 -3.02
C THR A 43 -8.96 -1.26 -1.60
N LEU A 44 -9.78 -0.55 -0.84
CA LEU A 44 -10.25 -1.01 0.47
C LEU A 44 -11.15 -2.23 0.28
N GLN A 45 -10.76 -3.36 0.87
CA GLN A 45 -11.53 -4.59 0.77
C GLN A 45 -12.67 -4.59 1.79
N ASN A 46 -13.76 -5.27 1.48
CA ASN A 46 -14.97 -5.31 2.32
C ASN A 46 -14.76 -5.96 3.71
N TRP A 47 -13.76 -6.83 3.84
CA TRP A 47 -13.39 -7.45 5.12
C TRP A 47 -12.54 -6.53 6.00
N MET A 48 -11.92 -5.49 5.42
CA MET A 48 -11.10 -4.54 6.19
C MET A 48 -12.01 -3.66 7.05
N SER A 49 -11.55 -3.33 8.26
CA SER A 49 -12.23 -2.32 9.08
C SER A 49 -12.32 -0.98 8.31
N PRO A 50 -13.45 -0.26 8.37
CA PRO A 50 -13.57 1.08 7.79
C PRO A 50 -12.50 2.06 8.27
N ASP A 51 -11.93 1.84 9.46
CA ASP A 51 -10.85 2.66 10.02
C ASP A 51 -9.56 2.58 9.20
N VAL A 52 -9.33 1.48 8.47
CA VAL A 52 -8.20 1.35 7.54
C VAL A 52 -8.32 2.38 6.42
N GLY A 53 -9.52 2.51 5.84
CA GLY A 53 -9.82 3.52 4.84
C GLY A 53 -9.70 4.94 5.40
N ALA A 54 -10.12 5.17 6.65
CA ALA A 54 -9.93 6.45 7.32
C ALA A 54 -8.45 6.80 7.53
N ALA A 55 -7.64 5.84 7.99
CA ALA A 55 -6.20 5.99 8.18
C ALA A 55 -5.50 6.31 6.84
N TRP A 56 -5.85 5.61 5.76
CA TRP A 56 -5.28 5.86 4.44
C TRP A 56 -5.59 7.25 3.90
N ARG A 57 -6.83 7.74 4.07
CA ARG A 57 -7.21 9.12 3.69
C ARG A 57 -6.44 10.17 4.50
N ALA A 58 -6.14 9.87 5.76
CA ALA A 58 -5.29 10.70 6.59
C ALA A 58 -3.77 10.53 6.31
N GLY A 59 -3.39 9.72 5.32
CA GLY A 59 -1.99 9.52 4.90
C GLY A 59 -1.24 8.43 5.67
N TYR A 60 -1.88 7.77 6.65
CA TYR A 60 -1.28 6.69 7.42
C TYR A 60 -1.36 5.37 6.66
N LYS A 61 -0.31 5.07 5.88
CA LYS A 61 -0.19 3.84 5.07
C LYS A 61 1.01 2.96 5.46
N GLY A 62 1.63 3.23 6.61
CA GLY A 62 2.79 2.50 7.11
C GLY A 62 4.16 2.99 6.61
N LYS A 63 4.25 4.16 5.97
CA LYS A 63 5.53 4.72 5.52
C LYS A 63 6.51 4.85 6.69
N GLY A 64 7.73 4.33 6.52
CA GLY A 64 8.77 4.36 7.55
C GLY A 64 8.64 3.28 8.62
N VAL A 65 7.58 2.47 8.58
CA VAL A 65 7.40 1.32 9.48
C VAL A 65 8.02 0.08 8.85
N THR A 66 8.66 -0.75 9.68
CA THR A 66 9.01 -2.13 9.32
C THR A 66 8.11 -3.09 10.08
N ILE A 67 7.42 -3.97 9.36
CA ILE A 67 6.62 -5.05 9.94
C ILE A 67 7.37 -6.35 9.66
N THR A 68 7.81 -7.04 10.71
CA THR A 68 8.39 -8.39 10.59
C THR A 68 7.35 -9.39 11.04
N ILE A 69 6.90 -10.24 10.12
CA ILE A 69 5.97 -11.34 10.41
C ILE A 69 6.79 -12.55 10.81
N VAL A 70 6.66 -12.96 12.08
CA VAL A 70 7.25 -14.19 12.61
C VAL A 70 6.16 -15.26 12.63
N ASP A 71 6.19 -16.14 11.66
CA ASP A 71 5.09 -17.09 11.42
C ASP A 71 5.62 -18.33 10.67
N ASP A 72 4.73 -19.24 10.28
CA ASP A 72 5.03 -20.43 9.50
C ASP A 72 5.21 -20.08 8.01
N PHE A 73 6.45 -20.16 7.54
CA PHE A 73 6.83 -19.99 6.14
C PHE A 73 7.50 -21.24 5.55
N SER A 74 7.57 -22.34 6.30
CA SER A 74 8.36 -23.53 5.95
C SER A 74 7.56 -24.81 5.95
N SER A 75 6.40 -24.85 6.59
CA SER A 75 5.56 -26.05 6.57
C SER A 75 5.09 -26.40 5.16
N THR A 76 4.69 -27.65 4.99
CA THR A 76 4.02 -28.12 3.77
C THR A 76 2.51 -27.90 3.83
N SER A 77 1.97 -27.46 4.98
CA SER A 77 0.55 -27.19 5.14
C SER A 77 0.17 -25.91 4.41
N LYS A 78 -0.80 -26.02 3.51
CA LYS A 78 -1.30 -24.89 2.73
C LYS A 78 -2.81 -24.93 2.71
N PHE A 79 -3.39 -23.74 2.61
CA PHE A 79 -4.83 -23.57 2.49
C PHE A 79 -5.17 -22.51 1.44
N SER A 80 -6.31 -22.71 0.80
CA SER A 80 -6.82 -21.81 -0.23
C SER A 80 -7.74 -20.74 0.38
N GLY A 81 -7.61 -19.51 -0.10
CA GLY A 81 -8.35 -18.35 0.39
C GLY A 81 -8.35 -17.21 -0.64
N ASN A 82 -9.01 -16.10 -0.33
CA ASN A 82 -9.07 -14.92 -1.20
C ASN A 82 -9.30 -13.65 -0.36
N PHE A 83 -8.31 -12.76 -0.33
CA PHE A 83 -8.42 -11.43 0.31
C PHE A 83 -9.02 -10.34 -0.58
N GLY A 84 -9.64 -10.70 -1.70
CA GLY A 84 -10.22 -9.76 -2.67
C GLY A 84 -9.29 -9.43 -3.84
N ILE A 85 -8.19 -10.17 -4.01
CA ILE A 85 -7.26 -10.05 -5.15
C ILE A 85 -7.15 -11.33 -5.99
N GLY A 86 -8.02 -12.31 -5.71
CA GLY A 86 -8.04 -13.61 -6.36
C GLY A 86 -7.75 -14.76 -5.39
N THR A 87 -8.16 -15.97 -5.78
CA THR A 87 -7.90 -17.17 -5.00
C THR A 87 -6.42 -17.51 -5.04
N GLN A 88 -5.83 -17.69 -3.87
CA GLN A 88 -4.44 -18.13 -3.71
C GLN A 88 -4.40 -19.36 -2.79
N THR A 89 -3.30 -20.11 -2.86
CA THR A 89 -3.03 -21.24 -1.96
C THR A 89 -1.68 -20.98 -1.30
N GLN A 90 -1.72 -20.62 -0.03
CA GLN A 90 -0.56 -20.16 0.72
C GLN A 90 -0.43 -20.89 2.05
N ARG A 91 0.76 -20.78 2.68
CA ARG A 91 1.01 -21.14 4.08
C ARG A 91 0.42 -20.11 5.03
N HIS A 92 0.34 -20.44 6.31
CA HIS A 92 -0.18 -19.54 7.33
C HIS A 92 0.54 -18.19 7.35
N GLY A 93 1.87 -18.17 7.42
CA GLY A 93 2.64 -16.93 7.46
C GLY A 93 2.55 -16.08 6.19
N GLU A 94 2.33 -16.71 5.04
CA GLU A 94 2.13 -16.00 3.77
C GLU A 94 0.82 -15.21 3.77
N TRP A 95 -0.25 -15.81 4.30
CA TRP A 95 -1.53 -15.13 4.48
C TRP A 95 -1.42 -13.97 5.47
N THR A 96 -0.82 -14.19 6.65
CA THR A 96 -0.59 -13.14 7.64
C THR A 96 0.21 -11.97 7.06
N ARG A 97 1.23 -12.28 6.26
CA ARG A 97 2.07 -11.29 5.56
C ARG A 97 1.29 -10.52 4.51
N GLU A 98 0.47 -11.20 3.72
CA GLU A 98 -0.34 -10.56 2.69
C GLU A 98 -1.35 -9.61 3.32
N GLU A 99 -2.08 -10.05 4.36
CA GLU A 99 -3.01 -9.21 5.11
C GLU A 99 -2.32 -7.93 5.60
N ALA A 100 -1.17 -8.05 6.29
CA ALA A 100 -0.41 -6.91 6.78
C ALA A 100 0.01 -5.96 5.65
N SER A 101 0.46 -6.50 4.51
CA SER A 101 0.86 -5.72 3.34
C SER A 101 -0.30 -4.99 2.68
N MET A 102 -1.50 -5.55 2.74
CA MET A 102 -2.71 -4.94 2.21
C MET A 102 -3.17 -3.78 3.10
N ILE A 103 -3.04 -3.91 4.43
CA ILE A 103 -3.40 -2.84 5.40
C ILE A 103 -2.38 -1.70 5.41
N ALA A 104 -1.08 -2.00 5.37
CA ALA A 104 0.00 -1.03 5.45
C ALA A 104 0.89 -1.05 4.19
N PRO A 105 0.37 -0.59 3.03
CA PRO A 105 1.01 -0.80 1.73
C PRO A 105 2.33 -0.06 1.53
N LEU A 106 2.66 0.91 2.40
CA LEU A 106 3.94 1.63 2.36
C LEU A 106 4.92 1.18 3.46
N ALA A 107 4.58 0.14 4.24
CA ALA A 107 5.49 -0.45 5.20
C ALA A 107 6.53 -1.34 4.52
N THR A 108 7.71 -1.44 5.13
CA THR A 108 8.67 -2.49 4.77
C THR A 108 8.23 -3.80 5.42
N ILE A 109 7.80 -4.76 4.61
CA ILE A 109 7.37 -6.08 5.10
C ILE A 109 8.54 -7.06 5.05
N ARG A 110 8.77 -7.76 6.16
CA ARG A 110 9.76 -8.84 6.28
C ARG A 110 9.08 -10.12 6.76
N SER A 111 9.56 -11.25 6.28
CA SER A 111 9.16 -12.57 6.77
C SER A 111 10.28 -13.18 7.60
N LYS A 112 9.90 -13.85 8.68
CA LYS A 112 10.79 -14.62 9.52
C LYS A 112 10.08 -15.92 9.87
N ASP A 113 10.66 -17.03 9.44
CA ASP A 113 10.15 -18.34 9.82
C ASP A 113 10.49 -18.65 11.29
N PHE A 114 9.49 -19.01 12.10
CA PHE A 114 9.70 -19.30 13.53
C PHE A 114 10.52 -20.57 13.79
N SER A 115 10.64 -21.49 12.82
CA SER A 115 11.41 -22.73 12.99
C SER A 115 12.92 -22.50 12.96
N THR A 116 13.34 -21.30 12.55
CA THR A 116 14.76 -20.93 12.43
C THR A 116 15.27 -20.25 13.70
N SER A 117 16.45 -20.65 14.18
CA SER A 117 17.02 -20.19 15.47
C SER A 117 17.58 -18.76 15.49
N SER A 118 17.52 -18.01 14.38
CA SER A 118 18.00 -16.62 14.35
C SER A 118 16.99 -15.63 14.96
N SER A 119 17.47 -14.51 15.49
CA SER A 119 16.64 -13.47 16.11
C SER A 119 16.06 -12.48 15.09
N VAL A 120 15.04 -11.73 15.51
CA VAL A 120 14.55 -10.54 14.78
C VAL A 120 15.24 -9.30 15.34
N ALA A 121 15.89 -8.54 14.47
CA ALA A 121 16.43 -7.23 14.85
C ALA A 121 15.29 -6.21 14.97
N LEU A 122 15.21 -5.52 16.11
CA LEU A 122 14.24 -4.45 16.34
C LEU A 122 14.88 -3.09 16.02
N ALA A 123 14.05 -2.13 15.63
CA ALA A 123 14.49 -0.75 15.51
C ALA A 123 14.92 -0.22 16.89
N PRO A 124 15.90 0.70 16.95
CA PRO A 124 16.18 1.44 18.18
C PRO A 124 14.92 2.17 18.67
N GLY A 125 14.68 2.13 19.98
CA GLY A 125 13.56 2.82 20.63
C GLY A 125 13.84 4.28 20.93
#